data_AF-A0A0A1PQB0-F1
#
_entry.id   AF-A0A0A1PQB0-F1
#
_cell.length_a   1.000
_cell.length_b   1.000
_cell.length_c   1.000
_cell.angle_alpha   90.00
_cell.angle_beta   90.00
_cell.angle_gamma   90.00
#
_symmetry.space_group_name_H-M   'P 1'
#
loop_
_entity.id
_entity.type
_entity.pdbx_description
1 polymer ?
#
loop_
_entity_poly.entity_id
_entity_poly.type
_entity_poly.pdbx_seq_one_letter_code
_entity_poly.pdbx_strand_id
1 'polypeptide(L)'
;MSFPAQHRAKLHSTNPLERVNGEIKRRTEVVGIFPNEAAITRLIGAILLEQNDEWAVQRARYMTLETMAPMSDNPLVSLPAVVA
;
A
#
# COMPACT_ATOMS: atom_id res chain seq x y z
N MET A 1 16.44 -1.62 -17.27
CA MET A 1 15.51 -2.03 -16.19
C MET A 1 16.31 -2.45 -14.96
N SER A 2 16.45 -1.57 -13.97
CA SER A 2 17.33 -1.75 -12.79
C SER A 2 16.74 -2.65 -11.68
N PHE A 3 15.53 -3.20 -11.86
CA PHE A 3 14.87 -4.08 -10.87
C PHE A 3 15.06 -5.58 -11.18
N PRO A 4 15.22 -6.43 -10.15
CA PRO A 4 15.19 -7.90 -10.27
C PRO A 4 13.97 -8.39 -11.06
N ALA A 5 14.17 -9.45 -11.86
CA ALA A 5 13.12 -9.98 -12.74
C ALA A 5 11.83 -10.32 -11.99
N GLN A 6 11.94 -10.84 -10.76
CA GLN A 6 10.82 -11.17 -9.88
C GLN A 6 9.91 -9.99 -9.49
N HIS A 7 10.35 -8.74 -9.67
CA HIS A 7 9.57 -7.54 -9.33
C HIS A 7 8.95 -6.85 -10.54
N ARG A 8 9.45 -7.10 -11.74
CA ARG A 8 9.02 -6.37 -12.95
C ARG A 8 7.52 -6.54 -13.22
N ALA A 9 7.00 -7.76 -13.14
CA ALA A 9 5.57 -8.02 -13.34
C ALA A 9 4.69 -7.29 -12.31
N LYS A 10 5.16 -7.16 -11.06
CA LYS A 10 4.45 -6.43 -10.01
C LYS A 10 4.48 -4.93 -10.27
N LEU A 11 5.60 -4.38 -10.73
CA LEU A 11 5.76 -2.96 -11.07
C LEU A 11 4.97 -2.55 -12.33
N HIS A 12 4.84 -3.45 -13.30
CA HIS A 12 4.07 -3.20 -14.51
C HIS A 12 2.55 -3.27 -14.31
N SER A 13 2.07 -3.87 -13.21
CA SER A 13 0.65 -4.03 -12.95
C SER A 13 0.06 -2.82 -12.21
N THR A 14 -1.05 -2.29 -12.71
CA THR A 14 -1.87 -1.27 -12.05
C THR A 14 -2.94 -1.85 -11.13
N ASN A 15 -3.12 -3.18 -11.13
CA ASN A 15 -4.20 -3.85 -10.41
C ASN A 15 -4.25 -3.52 -8.89
N PRO A 16 -3.12 -3.46 -8.15
CA PRO A 16 -3.18 -3.06 -6.74
C PRO A 16 -3.72 -1.65 -6.54
N LEU A 17 -3.38 -0.71 -7.42
CA LEU A 17 -3.87 0.66 -7.38
C LEU A 17 -5.35 0.74 -7.74
N GLU A 18 -5.77 0.02 -8.78
CA GLU A 18 -7.18 -0.07 -9.19
C GLU A 18 -8.05 -0.64 -8.07
N ARG A 19 -7.57 -1.66 -7.34
CA ARG A 19 -8.29 -2.24 -6.20
C ARG A 19 -8.48 -1.24 -5.06
N VAL A 20 -7.44 -0.46 -4.71
CA VAL A 20 -7.54 0.58 -3.67
C VAL A 20 -8.48 1.70 -4.11
N ASN A 21 -8.37 2.15 -5.36
CA ASN A 21 -9.27 3.16 -5.91
C ASN A 21 -10.73 2.68 -5.93
N GLY A 22 -10.96 1.41 -6.25
CA GLY A 22 -12.27 0.78 -6.18
C GLY A 22 -12.85 0.79 -4.76
N GLU A 23 -12.03 0.52 -3.76
CA GLU A 23 -12.46 0.53 -2.36
C GLU A 23 -12.76 1.94 -1.84
N ILE A 24 -11.92 2.92 -2.20
CA ILE A 24 -12.20 4.35 -1.92
C ILE A 24 -13.54 4.75 -2.55
N LYS A 25 -13.77 4.41 -3.83
CA LYS A 25 -15.03 4.72 -4.51
C LYS A 25 -16.22 4.07 -3.81
N ARG A 26 -16.15 2.77 -3.50
CA ARG A 26 -17.23 2.02 -2.85
C ARG A 26 -17.60 2.58 -1.47
N ARG A 27 -16.62 2.93 -0.63
CA ARG A 27 -16.89 3.44 0.72
C ARG A 27 -17.33 4.90 0.74
N THR A 28 -16.86 5.71 -0.20
CA THR A 28 -17.33 7.10 -0.35
C THR A 28 -18.73 7.16 -0.93
N GLU A 29 -19.13 6.20 -1.78
CA GLU A 29 -20.48 6.10 -2.35
C GLU A 29 -21.58 5.94 -1.28
N VAL A 30 -21.29 5.25 -0.17
CA VAL A 30 -22.24 5.10 0.97
C VAL A 30 -22.56 6.44 1.62
N VAL A 31 -21.61 7.38 1.64
CA VAL A 31 -21.80 8.71 2.24
C VAL A 31 -22.49 9.66 1.26
N GLY A 32 -22.17 9.54 -0.04
CA GLY A 32 -22.76 10.35 -1.12
C GLY A 32 -22.24 11.79 -1.14
N ILE A 33 -22.59 12.59 -0.14
CA ILE A 33 -22.22 14.02 -0.03
C ILE A 33 -21.52 14.28 1.30
N PHE A 34 -20.36 14.94 1.26
CA PHE A 34 -19.58 15.29 2.44
C PHE A 34 -19.83 16.75 2.86
N PRO A 35 -19.87 17.04 4.17
CA PRO A 35 -20.14 18.39 4.68
C PRO A 35 -18.95 19.36 4.55
N ASN A 36 -17.73 18.85 4.36
CA ASN A 36 -16.50 19.60 4.12
C ASN A 36 -15.36 18.67 3.67
N GLU A 37 -14.24 19.25 3.24
CA GLU A 37 -13.05 18.53 2.80
C GLU A 37 -12.41 17.68 3.92
N ALA A 38 -12.36 18.19 5.15
CA ALA A 38 -11.79 17.45 6.28
C ALA A 38 -12.55 16.15 6.61
N ALA A 39 -13.85 16.07 6.30
CA ALA A 39 -14.64 14.85 6.47
C ALA A 39 -14.22 13.76 5.47
N ILE A 40 -14.04 14.10 4.19
CA ILE A 40 -13.60 13.14 3.17
C ILE A 40 -12.14 12.72 3.38
N THR A 41 -11.25 13.65 3.76
CA THR A 41 -9.85 13.33 4.06
C THR A 41 -9.75 12.33 5.21
N ARG A 42 -10.58 12.46 6.26
CA ARG A 42 -10.60 11.50 7.37
C ARG A 42 -11.06 10.11 6.94
N LEU A 43 -12.10 10.01 6.12
CA LEU A 43 -12.58 8.71 5.64
C LEU A 43 -11.53 8.05 4.75
N ILE A 44 -11.02 8.76 3.74
CA ILE A 44 -10.01 8.21 2.84
C ILE A 44 -8.74 7.85 3.62
N GLY A 45 -8.31 8.70 4.56
CA GLY A 45 -7.19 8.41 5.44
C GLY A 45 -7.37 7.12 6.23
N ALA A 46 -8.56 6.90 6.82
CA ALA A 46 -8.86 5.65 7.52
C ALA A 46 -8.80 4.42 6.59
N ILE A 47 -9.30 4.52 5.36
CA ILE A 47 -9.24 3.44 4.37
C ILE A 47 -7.79 3.11 4.00
N LEU A 48 -6.96 4.13 3.81
CA LEU A 48 -5.55 3.96 3.47
C LEU A 48 -4.76 3.32 4.63
N LEU A 49 -5.08 3.67 5.87
CA LEU A 49 -4.49 3.03 7.05
C LEU A 49 -4.85 1.54 7.12
N GLU A 50 -6.13 1.19 6.95
CA GLU A 50 -6.58 -0.21 6.92
C GLU A 50 -5.88 -1.00 5.81
N GLN A 51 -5.78 -0.43 4.61
CA GLN A 51 -5.10 -1.08 3.50
C GLN A 51 -3.59 -1.22 3.72
N ASN A 52 -2.96 -0.24 4.39
CA ASN A 52 -1.55 -0.29 4.75
C ASN A 52 -1.28 -1.43 5.75
N ASP A 53 -2.14 -1.59 6.76
CA ASP A 53 -2.01 -2.66 7.75
C ASP A 53 -2.17 -4.04 7.10
N GLU A 54 -3.14 -4.20 6.19
CA GLU A 54 -3.26 -5.42 5.38
C GLU A 54 -1.99 -5.72 4.57
N TRP A 55 -1.40 -4.72 3.94
CA TRP A 55 -0.16 -4.89 3.15
C TRP A 55 1.04 -5.23 4.03
N ALA A 56 1.14 -4.63 5.22
CA ALA A 56 2.20 -4.91 6.19
C ALA A 56 2.13 -6.37 6.69
N VAL A 57 0.92 -6.90 6.93
CA VAL A 57 0.71 -8.30 7.32
C VAL A 57 1.01 -9.25 6.17
N GLN A 58 0.69 -8.87 4.93
CA GLN A 58 0.94 -9.66 3.73
C GLN A 58 2.39 -9.59 3.23
N ARG A 59 3.37 -9.57 4.15
CA ARG A 59 4.82 -9.33 3.96
C ARG A 59 5.48 -10.07 2.79
N ALA A 60 4.88 -11.15 2.28
CA ALA A 60 5.35 -11.93 1.13
C ALA A 60 4.71 -11.56 -0.24
N ARG A 61 3.60 -10.80 -0.27
CA ARG A 61 2.84 -10.57 -1.51
C ARG A 61 3.47 -9.50 -2.41
N TYR A 62 4.04 -8.44 -1.84
CA TYR A 62 4.61 -7.34 -2.61
C TYR A 62 6.00 -6.99 -2.08
N MET A 63 7.02 -7.13 -2.95
CA MET A 63 8.42 -6.72 -2.78
C MET A 63 8.94 -6.73 -1.33
N THR A 64 9.33 -7.90 -0.84
CA THR A 64 9.82 -8.06 0.54
C THR A 64 11.16 -7.36 0.70
N LEU A 65 11.51 -6.98 1.94
CA LEU A 65 12.81 -6.38 2.23
C LEU A 65 13.98 -7.26 1.79
N GLU A 66 13.87 -8.57 1.98
CA GLU A 66 14.89 -9.55 1.61
C GLU A 66 15.11 -9.56 0.09
N THR A 67 14.03 -9.47 -0.68
CA THR A 67 14.10 -9.43 -2.15
C THR A 67 14.59 -8.09 -2.69
N MET A 68 14.41 -7.01 -1.91
CA MET A 68 14.82 -5.64 -2.23
C MET A 68 16.21 -5.29 -1.69
N ALA A 69 16.75 -6.05 -0.73
CA ALA A 69 18.04 -5.81 -0.10
C ALA A 69 19.20 -5.67 -1.10
N PRO A 70 19.30 -6.46 -2.20
CA PRO A 70 20.36 -6.29 -3.19
C PRO A 70 20.31 -4.96 -3.95
N MET A 71 19.20 -4.22 -3.85
CA MET A 71 19.02 -2.89 -4.46
C MET A 71 19.27 -1.74 -3.47
N SER A 72 19.51 -2.05 -2.19
CA SER A 72 19.69 -1.03 -1.15
C SER A 72 21.18 -0.75 -0.93
N ASP A 73 21.54 0.53 -0.92
CA ASP A 73 22.89 0.98 -0.51
C ASP A 73 23.08 0.95 1.02
N ASN A 74 22.04 0.58 1.77
CA ASN A 74 22.02 0.65 3.23
C ASN A 74 22.24 -0.75 3.86
N PRO A 75 23.29 -0.96 4.69
CA PRO A 75 23.68 -2.29 5.17
C PRO A 75 22.72 -2.93 6.19
N LEU A 76 21.71 -2.20 6.69
CA LEU A 76 20.76 -2.69 7.71
C LEU A 76 19.32 -2.37 7.32
N VAL A 77 18.72 -3.21 6.47
CA VAL A 77 17.30 -3.11 6.13
C VAL A 77 16.51 -4.08 7.01
N SER A 78 16.12 -3.64 8.20
CA SER A 78 15.16 -4.35 9.06
C SER A 78 13.89 -3.50 9.22
N LEU A 79 12.71 -4.11 9.11
CA LEU A 79 11.50 -3.38 9.56
C LEU A 79 11.61 -3.14 11.07
N PRO A 80 11.17 -1.97 11.57
CA PRO A 80 10.97 -1.80 13.00
C PRO A 80 10.04 -2.91 13.49
N ALA A 81 10.34 -3.48 14.66
CA ALA A 81 9.44 -4.42 15.31
C ALA A 81 8.08 -3.72 15.45
N VAL A 82 7.05 -4.28 14.80
CA VAL A 82 5.68 -3.77 14.87
C VAL A 82 5.32 -3.67 16.35
N VAL A 83 5.08 -2.47 16.85
CA VAL A 83 4.51 -2.28 18.19
C VAL A 83 3.04 -2.67 18.06
N ALA A 84 2.70 -3.80 18.70
CA ALA A 84 1.33 -4.31 18.80
C ALA A 84 0.46 -3.40 19.69
#